data_AF-A0AAD4VSG8-F1
#
_entry.id   AF-A0AAD4VSG8-F1
#
_cell.length_a   1.000
_cell.length_b   1.000
_cell.length_c   1.000
_cell.angle_alpha   90.00
_cell.angle_beta   90.00
_cell.angle_gamma   90.00
#
_symmetry.space_group_name_H-M   'P 1'
#
loop_
_entity.id
_entity.type
_entity.pdbx_description
1 polymer ?
#
loop_
_entity_poly.entity_id
_entity_poly.type
_entity_poly.pdbx_seq_one_letter_code
_entity_poly.pdbx_strand_id
1 'polypeptide(L)'
;MELTPLLVVAPSEVTTAARFYRQVFGAKIVSNDPEILIGSDLLIITCPARSRTDLSPPMLCLQLRCSDPEQFAKKILNTEQFTPTSEHCEWNVKDEHGIFWQFTNSKQSYCVL
;
A
#
# COMPACT_ATOMS: atom_id res chain seq x y z
N MET A 1 15.88 -3.32 -17.70
CA MET A 1 15.76 -4.01 -16.40
C MET A 1 14.50 -3.48 -15.77
N GLU A 2 13.52 -4.35 -15.57
CA GLU A 2 12.25 -3.99 -14.92
C GLU A 2 12.38 -4.25 -13.43
N LEU A 3 11.94 -3.28 -12.62
CA LEU A 3 11.96 -3.35 -11.16
C LEU A 3 10.52 -3.34 -10.67
N THR A 4 10.14 -4.33 -9.87
CA THR A 4 8.79 -4.47 -9.32
C THR A 4 8.84 -4.32 -7.80
N PRO A 5 8.09 -3.37 -7.20
CA PRO A 5 8.05 -3.24 -5.75
C PRO A 5 7.44 -4.46 -5.07
N LEU A 6 8.03 -4.84 -3.94
CA LEU A 6 7.54 -5.90 -3.07
C LEU A 6 6.78 -5.30 -1.87
N LEU A 7 5.57 -5.77 -1.65
CA LEU A 7 4.78 -5.53 -0.44
C LEU A 7 4.91 -6.73 0.48
N VAL A 8 5.64 -6.56 1.58
CA VAL A 8 5.89 -7.64 2.55
C VAL A 8 4.85 -7.57 3.66
N VAL A 9 4.01 -8.61 3.75
CA VAL A 9 2.97 -8.76 4.79
C VAL A 9 3.20 -10.03 5.62
N ALA A 10 2.40 -10.25 6.66
CA ALA A 10 2.50 -11.47 7.44
C ALA A 10 2.18 -12.71 6.57
N PRO A 11 2.79 -13.89 6.83
CA PRO A 11 2.58 -15.08 5.99
C PRO A 11 1.12 -15.51 5.81
N SER A 12 0.28 -15.31 6.83
CA SER A 12 -1.15 -15.63 6.77
C SER A 12 -2.00 -14.59 6.02
N GLU A 13 -1.42 -13.45 5.66
CA GLU A 13 -2.15 -12.28 5.16
C GLU A 13 -2.00 -12.05 3.67
N VAL A 14 -1.09 -12.74 2.98
CA VAL A 14 -0.78 -12.55 1.55
C VAL A 14 -2.04 -12.49 0.67
N THR A 15 -2.93 -13.49 0.80
CA THR A 15 -4.20 -13.54 0.05
C THR A 15 -5.22 -12.49 0.52
N THR A 16 -5.24 -12.19 1.83
CA THR A 16 -6.17 -11.23 2.42
C THR A 16 -5.81 -9.81 2.00
N ALA A 17 -4.52 -9.46 2.01
CA ALA A 17 -3.97 -8.19 1.53
C ALA A 17 -4.31 -7.95 0.04
N ALA A 18 -4.16 -8.98 -0.81
CA ALA A 18 -4.54 -8.87 -2.22
C ALA A 18 -6.03 -8.53 -2.42
N ARG A 19 -6.90 -9.18 -1.62
CA ARG A 19 -8.36 -8.91 -1.65
C ARG A 19 -8.69 -7.53 -1.10
N PHE A 20 -7.99 -7.11 -0.04
CA PHE A 20 -8.10 -5.78 0.55
C PHE A 20 -7.75 -4.70 -0.47
N TYR A 21 -6.59 -4.78 -1.12
CA TYR A 21 -6.19 -3.81 -2.14
C TYR A 21 -7.10 -3.81 -3.37
N ARG A 22 -7.69 -4.96 -3.74
CA ARG A 22 -8.75 -5.01 -4.75
C ARG A 22 -9.97 -4.18 -4.34
N GLN A 23 -10.40 -4.28 -3.09
CA GLN A 23 -11.58 -3.57 -2.58
C GLN A 23 -11.33 -2.07 -2.44
N VAL A 24 -10.17 -1.67 -1.90
CA VAL A 24 -9.88 -0.27 -1.57
C VAL A 24 -9.38 0.50 -2.78
N PHE A 25 -8.39 -0.05 -3.49
CA PHE A 25 -7.71 0.62 -4.61
C PHE A 25 -8.23 0.18 -5.99
N GLY A 26 -9.15 -0.79 -6.04
CA GLY A 26 -9.60 -1.36 -7.32
C GLY A 26 -8.52 -2.24 -7.98
N ALA A 27 -7.59 -2.78 -7.21
CA ALA A 27 -6.48 -3.58 -7.73
C ALA A 27 -6.96 -4.82 -8.50
N LYS A 28 -6.28 -5.17 -9.60
CA LYS A 28 -6.53 -6.41 -10.35
C LYS A 28 -5.52 -7.46 -9.92
N ILE A 29 -5.98 -8.64 -9.53
CA ILE A 29 -5.10 -9.79 -9.24
C ILE A 29 -4.73 -10.42 -10.58
N VAL A 30 -3.43 -10.51 -10.89
CA VAL A 30 -2.94 -10.98 -12.20
C VAL A 30 -2.29 -12.37 -12.16
N SER A 31 -1.93 -12.88 -10.98
CA SER A 31 -1.36 -14.21 -10.81
C SER A 31 -1.88 -14.88 -9.53
N ASN A 32 -1.56 -16.17 -9.36
CA ASN A 32 -1.92 -16.95 -8.16
C ASN A 32 -1.00 -16.67 -6.95
N ASP A 33 0.22 -16.16 -7.19
CA ASP A 33 1.18 -15.75 -6.17
C ASP A 33 1.20 -14.23 -6.16
N PRO A 34 0.49 -13.55 -5.24
CA PRO A 34 -0.36 -12.42 -5.62
C PRO A 34 0.43 -11.21 -6.13
N GLU A 35 0.57 -11.19 -7.44
CA GLU A 35 0.81 -10.00 -8.22
C GLU A 35 -0.50 -9.24 -8.37
N ILE A 36 -0.45 -7.93 -8.09
CA ILE A 36 -1.56 -7.03 -8.25
C ILE A 36 -1.19 -5.85 -9.15
N LEU A 37 -2.17 -5.39 -9.93
CA LEU A 37 -2.10 -4.13 -10.66
C LEU A 37 -2.97 -3.09 -9.97
N ILE A 38 -2.38 -1.99 -9.53
CA ILE A 38 -3.10 -0.78 -9.13
C ILE A 38 -2.92 0.25 -10.23
N GLY A 39 -3.97 0.51 -11.01
CA GLY A 39 -3.83 1.27 -12.25
C GLY A 39 -2.95 0.52 -13.26
N SER A 40 -1.80 1.10 -13.62
CA SER A 40 -0.77 0.48 -14.48
C SER A 40 0.42 -0.10 -13.70
N ASP A 41 0.48 0.11 -12.39
CA ASP A 41 1.64 -0.24 -11.58
C ASP A 41 1.50 -1.68 -11.05
N LEU A 42 2.50 -2.51 -11.36
CA LEU A 42 2.62 -3.88 -10.88
C LEU A 42 3.29 -3.91 -9.51
N LEU A 43 2.69 -4.63 -8.57
CA LEU A 43 3.19 -4.85 -7.21
C LEU A 43 3.11 -6.35 -6.90
N ILE A 44 4.10 -6.88 -6.17
CA ILE A 44 4.09 -8.27 -5.69
C ILE A 44 3.84 -8.26 -4.19
N ILE A 45 2.82 -8.97 -3.74
CA ILE A 45 2.57 -9.18 -2.30
C ILE A 45 3.24 -10.49 -1.88
N THR A 46 4.09 -10.41 -0.86
CA THR A 46 4.89 -11.53 -0.38
C THR A 46 4.96 -11.54 1.14
N CYS A 47 5.56 -12.58 1.71
CA CYS A 47 5.85 -12.67 3.14
C CYS A 47 7.32 -13.02 3.39
N PRO A 48 7.84 -12.76 4.60
CA PRO A 48 9.21 -13.18 4.95
C PRO A 48 9.37 -14.69 4.85
N ALA A 49 10.57 -15.14 4.45
CA ALA A 49 10.90 -16.55 4.48
C ALA A 49 10.76 -17.10 5.92
N ARG A 50 10.28 -18.34 6.06
CA ARG A 50 10.01 -18.98 7.38
C ARG A 50 11.20 -18.96 8.35
N SER A 51 12.42 -18.85 7.83
CA SER A 51 13.65 -18.76 8.61
C SER A 51 13.97 -17.36 9.15
N ARG A 52 13.16 -16.34 8.83
CA ARG A 52 13.37 -14.93 9.20
C ARG A 52 12.05 -14.27 9.59
N THR A 53 11.53 -14.65 10.75
CA THR A 53 10.34 -14.04 11.37
C THR A 53 10.66 -12.81 12.23
N ASP A 54 11.95 -12.53 12.45
CA ASP A 54 12.49 -11.45 13.28
C ASP A 54 12.73 -10.14 12.51
N LEU A 55 12.61 -10.18 11.18
CA LEU A 55 12.78 -8.99 10.35
C LEU A 55 11.48 -8.20 10.30
N SER A 56 11.50 -7.00 10.89
CA SER A 56 10.50 -5.97 10.58
C SER A 56 10.52 -5.69 9.07
N PRO A 57 9.36 -5.68 8.38
CA PRO A 57 9.34 -5.35 6.97
C PRO A 57 9.97 -3.96 6.76
N PRO A 58 10.79 -3.77 5.71
CA PRO A 58 11.36 -2.47 5.41
C PRO A 58 10.23 -1.46 5.22
N MET A 59 10.37 -0.27 5.81
CA MET A 59 9.39 0.81 5.61
C MET A 59 9.45 1.27 4.15
N LEU A 60 8.54 0.75 3.32
CA LEU A 60 8.31 1.21 1.97
C LEU A 60 7.09 2.13 1.97
N CYS A 61 7.27 3.38 1.51
CA CYS A 61 6.17 4.28 1.23
C CYS A 61 5.84 4.22 -0.26
N LEU A 62 4.63 3.76 -0.60
CA LEU A 62 4.15 3.76 -1.98
C LEU A 62 3.34 5.01 -2.26
N GLN A 63 3.76 5.78 -3.26
CA GLN A 63 3.06 6.97 -3.71
C GLN A 63 2.11 6.61 -4.87
N LEU A 64 0.80 6.74 -4.63
CA LEU A 64 -0.23 6.55 -5.64
C LEU A 64 -0.71 7.90 -6.18
N ARG A 65 -0.69 8.03 -7.51
CA ARG A 65 -1.26 9.20 -8.18
C ARG A 65 -2.77 9.04 -8.31
N CYS A 66 -3.51 10.04 -7.85
CA CYS A 66 -4.95 10.10 -8.01
C CYS A 66 -5.41 11.53 -8.29
N SER A 67 -6.59 11.66 -8.91
CA SER A 67 -7.14 12.96 -9.32
C SER A 67 -7.51 13.85 -8.14
N ASP A 68 -7.99 13.23 -7.04
CA ASP A 68 -8.41 13.91 -5.82
C ASP A 68 -7.91 13.15 -4.57
N PRO A 69 -6.67 13.43 -4.12
CA PRO A 69 -6.05 12.79 -2.96
C PRO A 69 -6.82 13.01 -1.67
N GLU A 70 -7.40 14.19 -1.49
CA GLU A 70 -8.10 14.56 -0.26
C GLU A 70 -9.41 13.78 -0.12
N GLN A 71 -10.23 13.75 -1.18
CA GLN A 71 -11.46 12.98 -1.18
C GLN A 71 -11.18 11.48 -1.04
N PHE A 72 -10.11 10.99 -1.68
CA PHE A 72 -9.70 9.60 -1.58
C PHE A 72 -9.24 9.23 -0.16
N ALA A 73 -8.36 10.05 0.45
CA ALA A 73 -7.90 9.87 1.82
C ALA A 73 -9.06 9.88 2.82
N LYS A 74 -9.99 10.85 2.71
CA LYS A 74 -11.21 10.90 3.53
C LYS A 74 -12.06 9.64 3.40
N LYS A 75 -12.21 9.12 2.18
CA LYS A 75 -12.98 7.89 1.93
C LYS A 75 -12.37 6.68 2.64
N ILE A 76 -11.06 6.49 2.54
CA ILE A 76 -10.40 5.31 3.12
C ILE A 76 -10.22 5.43 4.64
N LEU A 77 -10.02 6.64 5.20
CA LEU A 77 -9.91 6.83 6.64
C LEU A 77 -11.21 6.49 7.39
N ASN A 78 -12.36 6.51 6.71
CA ASN A 78 -13.64 6.07 7.27
C ASN A 78 -13.79 4.54 7.37
N THR A 79 -12.81 3.75 6.93
CA THR A 79 -12.93 2.27 6.87
C THR A 79 -12.34 1.53 8.07
N GLU A 80 -11.81 2.22 9.09
CA GLU A 80 -11.04 1.67 10.23
C GLU A 80 -9.76 0.89 9.86
N GLN A 81 -9.58 0.53 8.59
CA GLN A 81 -8.44 -0.22 8.03
C GLN A 81 -7.23 0.67 7.71
N PHE A 82 -7.35 1.98 7.89
CA PHE A 82 -6.30 2.96 7.65
C PHE A 82 -6.12 3.88 8.85
N THR A 83 -4.87 4.20 9.16
CA THR A 83 -4.48 5.13 10.21
C THR A 83 -3.66 6.29 9.64
N PRO A 84 -3.91 7.55 10.02
CA PRO A 84 -3.09 8.68 9.60
C PRO A 84 -1.70 8.62 10.25
N THR A 85 -0.65 9.03 9.53
CA THR A 85 0.75 8.85 10.00
C THR A 85 1.39 10.10 10.62
N SER A 86 0.87 11.31 10.41
CA SER A 86 1.22 12.54 11.16
C SER A 86 0.27 13.70 10.84
N GLU A 87 0.22 14.72 11.70
CA GLU A 87 -0.65 15.92 11.57
C GLU A 87 -0.25 16.86 10.40
N HIS A 88 0.88 16.63 9.74
CA HIS A 88 1.42 17.55 8.71
C HIS A 88 1.43 16.94 7.30
N CYS A 89 0.84 15.77 7.12
CA CYS A 89 0.75 15.07 5.83
C CYS A 89 -0.65 14.48 5.66
N GLU A 90 -1.60 15.31 5.24
CA GLU A 90 -3.03 14.96 5.15
C GLU A 90 -3.32 13.74 4.25
N TRP A 91 -2.35 13.29 3.45
CA TRP A 91 -2.50 12.18 2.50
C TRP A 91 -1.52 11.02 2.72
N ASN A 92 -0.81 10.99 3.85
CA ASN A 92 -0.01 9.84 4.25
C ASN A 92 -0.81 8.97 5.23
N VAL A 93 -1.00 7.70 4.90
CA VAL A 93 -1.74 6.74 5.71
C VAL A 93 -0.94 5.45 5.86
N LYS A 94 -1.23 4.71 6.91
CA LYS A 94 -0.75 3.35 7.14
C LYS A 94 -1.93 2.39 7.12
N ASP A 95 -1.84 1.35 6.32
CA ASP A 95 -2.88 0.31 6.25
C ASP A 95 -2.78 -0.70 7.41
N GLU A 96 -3.75 -1.60 7.50
CA GLU A 96 -3.80 -2.65 8.54
C GLU A 96 -2.60 -3.61 8.50
N HIS A 97 -1.93 -3.74 7.36
CA HIS A 97 -0.72 -4.56 7.18
C HIS A 97 0.57 -3.79 7.51
N GLY A 98 0.44 -2.51 7.86
CA GLY A 98 1.52 -1.63 8.25
C GLY A 98 2.30 -1.02 7.10
N ILE A 99 1.76 -1.06 5.88
CA ILE A 99 2.34 -0.42 4.69
C ILE A 99 1.98 1.06 4.66
N PHE A 100 2.97 1.90 4.31
CA PHE A 100 2.78 3.33 4.17
C PHE A 100 2.35 3.69 2.75
N TRP A 101 1.29 4.48 2.65
CA TRP A 101 0.72 4.95 1.40
C TRP A 101 0.68 6.47 1.40
N GLN A 102 1.04 7.05 0.27
CA GLN A 102 0.88 8.48 0.02
C GLN A 102 0.00 8.69 -1.21
N PHE A 103 -1.02 9.52 -1.09
CA PHE A 103 -1.83 9.94 -2.24
C PHE A 103 -1.40 11.32 -2.72
N THR A 104 -1.23 11.48 -4.03
CA THR A 104 -0.83 12.78 -4.62
C THR A 104 -1.51 13.02 -5.96
N ASN A 105 -1.69 14.29 -6.32
CA ASN A 105 -2.17 14.72 -7.63
C ASN A 105 -1.04 15.26 -8.53
N SER A 106 0.22 14.89 -8.24
CA SER A 106 1.44 15.24 -8.99
C SER A 106 1.89 16.72 -8.95
N LYS A 107 1.18 17.61 -8.25
CA LYS A 107 1.62 19.01 -8.05
C LYS A 107 2.33 19.27 -6.72
N GLN A 108 2.32 18.32 -5.80
CA GLN A 108 2.90 18.50 -4.46
C GLN A 108 4.11 17.59 -4.25
N SER A 109 5.19 18.20 -3.76
CA SER A 109 6.42 17.53 -3.33
C SER A 109 6.14 16.55 -2.18
N TYR A 110 6.94 15.50 -2.10
CA TYR A 110 6.95 14.56 -0.97
C TYR A 110 7.14 15.30 0.35
N CYS A 111 6.20 15.19 1.29
CA CYS A 111 6.43 15.57 2.68
C CYS A 111 7.07 14.38 3.42
N VAL A 112 8.30 14.60 3.91
CA VAL A 112 9.03 13.64 4.73
C VAL A 112 8.35 13.58 6.11
N LEU A 113 8.09 12.36 6.59
CA LEU A 113 7.64 12.08 7.96
C LEU A 113 8.70 12.47 8.99
#